data_AF-R6AWK9-F1
#
_entry.id   AF-R6AWK9-F1
#
_cell.length_a   1.000
_cell.length_b   1.000
_cell.length_c   1.000
_cell.angle_alpha   90.00
_cell.angle_beta   90.00
_cell.angle_gamma   90.00
#
_symmetry.space_group_name_H-M   'P 1'
#
loop_
_entity.id
_entity.type
_entity.pdbx_description
1 polymer ?
#
loop_
_entity_poly.entity_id
_entity_poly.type
_entity_poly.pdbx_seq_one_letter_code
_entity_poly.pdbx_strand_id
1 'polypeptide(L)'
;MTKTSKNAWLEYDWKLDGGDARFRVDMSLYTNAPIEGCAELVFIYCASLSEQPLKAGELRRIDSLIARCIKKLGKEYVGCIESAAMHQYYFYIDSEEKYSALQQLLQKERKLTVKLGCKSEPKWTTYFKLLYPDAAKLQTVRNKENIEKLYSNGDSEAARRLNLHMYFRS
;
A
#
# COMPACT_ATOMS: atom_id res chain seq x y z
N MET A 1 -7.03 -16.58 -23.77
CA MET A 1 -6.70 -17.12 -22.44
C MET A 1 -5.41 -16.50 -21.95
N THR A 2 -5.49 -15.39 -21.23
CA THR A 2 -4.33 -14.72 -20.63
C THR A 2 -4.22 -15.16 -19.18
N LYS A 3 -3.24 -16.03 -18.91
CA LYS A 3 -2.77 -16.33 -17.56
C LYS A 3 -2.13 -15.07 -16.98
N THR A 4 -2.88 -14.28 -16.22
CA THR A 4 -2.32 -13.20 -15.40
C THR A 4 -2.40 -13.63 -13.94
N SER A 5 -1.49 -14.50 -13.52
CA SER A 5 -1.23 -14.72 -12.09
C SER A 5 0.26 -14.73 -11.84
N LYS A 6 0.81 -13.54 -11.59
CA LYS A 6 2.08 -13.33 -10.87
C LYS A 6 1.85 -12.09 -10.01
N ASN A 7 1.56 -12.34 -8.73
CA ASN A 7 1.23 -11.40 -7.65
C ASN A 7 0.46 -10.14 -8.04
N ALA A 8 -0.84 -10.16 -7.78
CA ALA A 8 -1.70 -8.97 -7.80
C ALA A 8 -1.16 -7.83 -6.92
N TRP A 9 -0.34 -8.13 -5.91
CA TRP A 9 0.22 -7.14 -5.00
C TRP A 9 1.59 -6.65 -5.46
N LEU A 10 1.76 -5.32 -5.49
CA LEU A 10 3.03 -4.65 -5.72
C LEU A 10 3.52 -4.00 -4.43
N GLU A 11 4.82 -4.14 -4.15
CA GLU A 11 5.52 -3.40 -3.10
C GLU A 11 6.55 -2.46 -3.71
N TYR A 12 6.62 -1.24 -3.19
CA TYR A 12 7.62 -0.27 -3.63
C TYR A 12 7.92 0.76 -2.53
N ASP A 13 9.15 1.24 -2.49
CA ASP A 13 9.56 2.28 -1.55
C ASP A 13 9.43 3.66 -2.24
N TRP A 14 8.89 4.66 -1.53
CA TRP A 14 8.75 6.03 -2.00
C TRP A 14 8.78 7.04 -0.85
N LYS A 15 8.95 8.32 -1.16
CA LYS A 15 8.89 9.37 -0.15
C LYS A 15 7.45 9.75 0.19
N LEU A 16 7.14 9.83 1.48
CA LEU A 16 5.90 10.39 2.00
C LEU A 16 6.26 11.46 3.04
N ASP A 17 5.80 12.70 2.83
CA ASP A 17 6.08 13.85 3.70
C ASP A 17 7.57 14.04 4.01
N GLY A 18 8.44 13.77 3.02
CA GLY A 18 9.90 13.86 3.14
C GLY A 18 10.59 12.64 3.80
N GLY A 19 9.83 11.73 4.41
CA GLY A 19 10.32 10.48 5.00
C GLY A 19 10.26 9.29 4.04
N ASP A 20 11.04 8.24 4.34
CA ASP A 20 10.93 6.97 3.64
C ASP A 20 9.68 6.19 4.06
N ALA A 21 8.97 5.67 3.06
CA ALA A 21 7.81 4.84 3.27
C ALA A 21 7.78 3.69 2.25
N ARG A 22 7.24 2.56 2.68
CA ARG A 22 6.94 1.42 1.83
C ARG A 22 5.45 1.39 1.53
N PHE A 23 5.12 1.26 0.26
CA PHE A 23 3.78 1.11 -0.24
C PHE A 23 3.55 -0.36 -0.60
N ARG A 24 2.38 -0.88 -0.27
CA ARG A 24 1.89 -2.17 -0.79
C ARG A 24 0.49 -1.95 -1.33
N VAL A 25 0.22 -2.35 -2.57
CA VAL A 25 -1.06 -2.07 -3.25
C VAL A 25 -1.51 -3.25 -4.12
N ASP A 26 -2.82 -3.50 -4.14
CA ASP A 26 -3.42 -4.48 -5.03
C ASP A 26 -3.57 -3.88 -6.44
N MET A 27 -2.70 -4.29 -7.34
CA MET A 27 -2.68 -3.88 -8.75
C MET A 27 -3.82 -4.49 -9.56
N SER A 28 -4.46 -5.57 -9.09
CA SER A 28 -5.54 -6.24 -9.83
C SER A 28 -6.82 -5.40 -9.88
N LEU A 29 -6.96 -4.42 -8.98
CA LEU A 29 -8.13 -3.55 -8.91
C LEU A 29 -8.12 -2.45 -9.97
N TYR A 30 -7.00 -2.15 -10.62
CA TYR A 30 -6.89 -1.00 -11.53
C TYR A 30 -7.94 -0.96 -12.64
N THR A 31 -8.30 -2.12 -13.19
CA THR A 31 -9.28 -2.21 -14.29
C THR A 31 -10.73 -2.18 -13.83
N ASN A 32 -10.98 -2.56 -12.57
CA ASN A 32 -12.34 -2.81 -12.05
C ASN A 32 -12.74 -1.81 -10.95
N ALA A 33 -11.81 -0.98 -10.48
CA ALA A 33 -12.07 0.10 -9.55
C ALA A 33 -12.51 1.38 -10.30
N PRO A 34 -13.37 2.22 -9.71
CA PRO A 34 -14.14 1.99 -8.49
C PRO A 34 -15.12 0.82 -8.63
N ILE A 35 -15.25 0.00 -7.58
CA ILE A 35 -16.24 -1.08 -7.54
C ILE A 35 -17.60 -0.47 -7.16
N GLU A 36 -18.65 -0.84 -7.90
CA GLU A 36 -20.02 -0.40 -7.62
C GLU A 36 -20.43 -0.76 -6.18
N GLY A 37 -21.01 0.21 -5.46
CA GLY A 37 -21.39 0.08 -4.04
C GLY A 37 -20.26 0.39 -3.05
N CYS A 38 -18.98 0.22 -3.42
CA CYS A 38 -17.84 0.47 -2.54
C CYS A 38 -17.38 1.94 -2.59
N ALA A 39 -18.21 2.88 -2.16
CA ALA A 39 -17.92 4.31 -2.26
C ALA A 39 -17.22 4.89 -1.03
N GLU A 40 -17.12 4.15 0.07
CA GLU A 40 -16.59 4.66 1.34
C GLU A 40 -15.15 4.20 1.56
N LEU A 41 -14.22 5.16 1.62
CA LEU A 41 -12.84 4.92 2.01
C LEU A 41 -12.77 4.82 3.53
N VAL A 42 -12.25 3.71 4.01
CA VAL A 42 -11.88 3.51 5.40
C VAL A 42 -10.38 3.36 5.52
N PHE A 43 -9.78 4.08 6.47
CA PHE A 43 -8.36 3.95 6.78
C PHE A 43 -8.12 3.67 8.25
N ILE A 44 -7.16 2.79 8.52
CA ILE A 44 -6.71 2.43 9.86
C ILE A 44 -5.28 2.93 9.99
N TYR A 45 -5.07 3.89 10.88
CA TYR A 45 -3.77 4.41 11.25
C TYR A 45 -3.29 3.72 12.53
N CYS A 46 -2.06 3.23 12.52
CA CYS A 46 -1.39 2.56 13.64
C CYS A 46 -0.04 3.22 13.91
N ALA A 47 0.23 3.59 15.16
CA ALA A 47 1.52 4.10 15.62
C ALA A 47 1.84 3.65 17.05
N SER A 48 3.09 3.86 17.50
CA SER A 48 3.49 3.62 18.89
C SER A 48 2.77 4.58 19.84
N LEU A 49 2.49 4.11 21.05
CA LEU A 49 2.04 4.98 22.16
C LEU A 49 3.19 5.80 22.77
N SER A 50 4.40 5.24 22.75
CA SER A 50 5.52 5.76 23.53
C SER A 50 6.39 6.74 22.75
N GLU A 51 6.74 6.41 21.50
CA GLU A 51 7.41 7.28 20.51
C GLU A 51 7.85 6.44 19.30
N GLN A 52 8.28 7.10 18.23
CA GLN A 52 8.80 6.48 17.01
C GLN A 52 10.27 6.06 17.18
N PRO A 53 10.74 4.99 16.51
CA PRO A 53 10.02 4.16 15.56
C PRO A 53 9.19 3.04 16.22
N LEU A 54 8.28 2.45 15.45
CA LEU A 54 7.55 1.23 15.83
C LEU A 54 8.53 0.10 16.20
N LYS A 55 8.35 -0.48 17.39
CA LYS A 55 9.18 -1.59 17.90
C LYS A 55 8.69 -2.92 17.32
N ALA A 56 9.56 -3.93 17.28
CA ALA A 56 9.21 -5.26 16.75
C ALA A 56 7.96 -5.90 17.39
N GLY A 57 7.75 -5.69 18.70
CA GLY A 57 6.54 -6.16 19.37
C GLY A 57 5.26 -5.42 18.97
N GLU A 58 5.37 -4.14 18.61
CA GLU A 58 4.28 -3.32 18.09
C GLU A 58 3.95 -3.69 16.65
N LEU A 59 4.98 -3.91 15.81
CA LEU A 59 4.80 -4.40 14.43
C LEU A 59 4.03 -5.71 14.38
N ARG A 60 4.44 -6.72 15.17
CA ARG A 60 3.71 -8.00 15.26
C ARG A 60 2.27 -7.84 15.71
N ARG A 61 2.00 -6.85 16.57
CA ARG A 61 0.66 -6.54 17.05
C ARG A 61 -0.18 -5.88 15.97
N ILE A 62 0.40 -4.96 15.19
CA ILE A 62 -0.21 -4.36 14.01
C ILE A 62 -0.56 -5.46 13.00
N ASP A 63 0.38 -6.34 12.66
CA ASP A 63 0.14 -7.45 11.73
C ASP A 63 -1.04 -8.33 12.17
N SER A 64 -1.07 -8.70 13.46
CA SER A 64 -2.17 -9.49 14.03
C SER A 64 -3.50 -8.73 14.03
N LEU A 65 -3.49 -7.42 14.28
CA LEU A 65 -4.68 -6.58 14.26
C LEU A 65 -5.26 -6.49 12.85
N ILE A 66 -4.42 -6.17 11.88
CA ILE A 66 -4.83 -5.98 10.48
C ILE A 66 -5.22 -7.30 9.84
N ALA A 67 -4.54 -8.43 10.14
CA ALA A 67 -4.98 -9.74 9.68
C ALA A 67 -6.41 -10.08 10.13
N ARG A 68 -6.79 -9.67 11.36
CA ARG A 68 -8.18 -9.82 11.84
C ARG A 68 -9.15 -8.89 11.12
N CYS A 69 -8.76 -7.64 10.83
CA CYS A 69 -9.57 -6.71 10.04
C CYS A 69 -9.82 -7.24 8.62
N ILE A 70 -8.75 -7.68 7.91
CA ILE A 70 -8.83 -8.26 6.57
C ILE A 70 -9.72 -9.51 6.58
N LYS A 71 -9.56 -10.41 7.56
CA LYS A 71 -10.43 -11.59 7.70
C LYS A 71 -11.90 -11.24 7.91
N LYS A 72 -12.19 -10.12 8.58
CA LYS A 72 -13.56 -9.67 8.89
C LYS A 72 -14.22 -8.99 7.69
N LEU A 73 -13.44 -8.25 6.90
CA LEU A 73 -13.94 -7.50 5.75
C LEU A 73 -13.96 -8.35 4.48
N GLY A 74 -12.83 -8.99 4.13
CA GLY A 74 -12.68 -9.74 2.88
C GLY A 74 -11.79 -9.01 1.87
N LYS A 75 -12.30 -8.81 0.64
CA LYS A 75 -11.58 -8.30 -0.54
C LYS A 75 -11.48 -6.77 -0.60
N GLU A 76 -11.95 -6.08 0.42
CA GLU A 76 -12.04 -4.62 0.51
C GLU A 76 -10.70 -3.97 0.80
N TYR A 77 -9.70 -4.75 1.23
CA TYR A 77 -8.36 -4.27 1.49
C TYR A 77 -7.61 -4.00 0.18
N VAL A 78 -7.18 -2.75 -0.01
CA VAL A 78 -6.57 -2.32 -1.29
C VAL A 78 -5.10 -1.96 -1.18
N GLY A 79 -4.59 -1.73 0.04
CA GLY A 79 -3.19 -1.40 0.25
C GLY A 79 -2.85 -0.78 1.59
N CYS A 80 -1.56 -0.57 1.80
CA CYS A 80 -1.01 0.10 2.97
C CYS A 80 0.17 0.99 2.61
N ILE A 81 0.47 1.90 3.53
CA ILE A 81 1.70 2.68 3.58
C ILE A 81 2.34 2.45 4.95
N GLU A 82 3.61 2.08 4.95
CA GLU A 82 4.37 1.70 6.15
C GLU A 82 5.62 2.59 6.24
N SER A 83 5.81 3.25 7.36
CA SER A 83 7.03 4.00 7.67
C SER A 83 7.52 3.63 9.06
N ALA A 84 8.71 4.09 9.42
CA ALA A 84 9.24 3.91 10.77
C ALA A 84 8.29 4.50 11.84
N ALA A 85 7.56 5.55 11.48
CA ALA A 85 6.66 6.29 12.34
C ALA A 85 5.29 5.63 12.54
N MET A 86 4.73 5.10 11.44
CA MET A 86 3.32 4.71 11.39
C MET A 86 3.06 3.72 10.26
N HIS A 87 2.00 2.93 10.43
CA HIS A 87 1.43 2.13 9.36
C HIS A 87 -0.01 2.59 9.12
N GLN A 88 -0.39 2.79 7.86
CA GLN A 88 -1.74 3.15 7.46
C GLN A 88 -2.28 2.16 6.43
N TYR A 89 -3.45 1.60 6.71
CA TYR A 89 -4.11 0.57 5.91
C TYR A 89 -5.40 1.10 5.32
N TYR A 90 -5.70 0.77 4.06
CA TYR A 90 -6.81 1.33 3.30
C TYR A 90 -7.77 0.25 2.81
N PHE A 91 -9.05 0.54 2.97
CA PHE A 91 -10.17 -0.32 2.58
C PHE A 91 -11.24 0.49 1.87
N TYR A 92 -11.92 -0.11 0.89
CA TYR A 92 -13.16 0.44 0.34
C TYR A 92 -14.32 -0.48 0.69
N ILE A 93 -15.28 0.02 1.46
CA ILE A 93 -16.40 -0.75 1.98
C ILE A 93 -17.72 -0.30 1.34
N ASP A 94 -18.70 -1.20 1.37
CA ASP A 94 -20.04 -1.07 0.78
C ASP A 94 -21.15 -0.85 1.83
N SER A 95 -20.83 -0.94 3.12
CA SER A 95 -21.83 -0.87 4.19
C SER A 95 -21.31 -0.26 5.49
N GLU A 96 -22.18 0.46 6.19
CA GLU A 96 -21.88 1.02 7.52
C GLU A 96 -21.65 -0.09 8.57
N GLU A 97 -22.28 -1.26 8.41
CA GLU A 97 -22.07 -2.42 9.27
C GLU A 97 -20.60 -2.88 9.30
N LYS A 98 -19.92 -2.85 8.14
CA LYS A 98 -18.48 -3.16 8.04
C LYS A 98 -17.65 -2.13 8.80
N TYR A 99 -18.02 -0.85 8.73
CA TYR A 99 -17.36 0.21 9.50
C TYR A 99 -17.53 0.00 11.01
N SER A 100 -18.76 -0.25 11.48
CA SER A 100 -19.02 -0.52 12.90
C SER A 100 -18.29 -1.76 13.40
N ALA A 101 -18.21 -2.82 12.57
CA ALA A 101 -17.46 -4.03 12.91
C ALA A 101 -15.96 -3.76 13.09
N LEU A 102 -15.36 -2.94 12.22
CA LEU A 102 -13.97 -2.49 12.39
C LEU A 102 -13.81 -1.67 13.67
N GLN A 103 -14.71 -0.73 13.92
CA GLN A 103 -14.66 0.13 15.08
C GLN A 103 -14.63 -0.69 16.38
N GLN A 104 -15.53 -1.68 16.51
CA GLN A 104 -15.57 -2.58 17.68
C GLN A 104 -14.30 -3.44 17.83
N LEU A 105 -13.69 -3.85 16.71
CA LEU A 105 -12.46 -4.64 16.72
C LEU A 105 -11.27 -3.78 17.20
N LEU A 106 -11.13 -2.58 16.65
CA LEU A 106 -10.03 -1.65 16.95
C LEU A 106 -10.16 -1.05 18.35
N GLN A 107 -11.38 -0.83 18.83
CA GLN A 107 -11.66 -0.37 20.20
C GLN A 107 -11.15 -1.30 21.30
N LYS A 108 -10.67 -2.52 21.00
CA LYS A 108 -10.06 -3.42 22.00
C LYS A 108 -8.55 -3.24 22.11
N GLU A 109 -7.91 -2.52 21.19
CA GLU A 109 -6.48 -2.27 21.24
C GLU A 109 -6.15 -1.15 22.24
N ARG A 110 -5.13 -1.38 23.08
CA ARG A 110 -4.73 -0.50 24.20
C ARG A 110 -3.22 -0.25 24.25
N LYS A 111 -2.45 -0.95 23.42
CA LYS A 111 -0.98 -0.91 23.40
C LYS A 111 -0.43 -0.19 22.16
N LEU A 112 -1.31 0.34 21.32
CA LEU A 112 -0.98 1.10 20.12
C LEU A 112 -1.88 2.34 20.04
N THR A 113 -1.39 3.40 19.42
CA THR A 113 -2.26 4.47 18.92
C THR A 113 -2.93 3.96 17.66
N VAL A 114 -4.25 3.72 17.74
CA VAL A 114 -5.06 3.30 16.60
C VAL A 114 -6.12 4.36 16.33
N LYS A 115 -6.18 4.85 15.08
CA LYS A 115 -7.25 5.75 14.62
C LYS A 115 -7.95 5.12 13.44
N LEU A 116 -9.28 5.13 13.46
CA LEU A 116 -10.13 4.73 12.36
C LEU A 116 -10.73 5.98 11.75
N GLY A 117 -10.62 6.13 10.44
CA GLY A 117 -11.27 7.19 9.67
C GLY A 117 -12.15 6.61 8.57
N CYS A 118 -13.21 7.35 8.23
CA CYS A 118 -14.08 7.07 7.10
C CYS A 118 -14.29 8.34 6.30
N LYS A 119 -14.38 8.20 4.98
CA LYS A 119 -14.66 9.31 4.08
C LYS A 119 -15.32 8.78 2.81
N SER A 120 -16.38 9.45 2.38
CA SER A 120 -16.97 9.18 1.07
C SER A 120 -15.99 9.54 -0.05
N GLU A 121 -15.67 8.56 -0.88
CA GLU A 121 -14.70 8.65 -1.95
C GLU A 121 -15.08 7.77 -3.16
N PRO A 122 -16.22 8.05 -3.83
CA PRO A 122 -16.75 7.21 -4.92
C PRO A 122 -15.81 7.09 -6.13
N LYS A 123 -14.83 7.99 -6.28
CA LYS A 123 -13.85 7.99 -7.37
C LYS A 123 -12.54 7.26 -7.01
N TRP A 124 -12.43 6.69 -5.82
CA TRP A 124 -11.25 5.96 -5.36
C TRP A 124 -9.93 6.74 -5.57
N THR A 125 -9.97 8.04 -5.29
CA THR A 125 -8.86 8.95 -5.54
C THR A 125 -7.61 8.56 -4.76
N THR A 126 -7.76 8.07 -3.52
CA THR A 126 -6.67 7.58 -2.68
C THR A 126 -6.03 6.33 -3.29
N TYR A 127 -6.83 5.37 -3.77
CA TYR A 127 -6.28 4.23 -4.52
C TYR A 127 -5.49 4.69 -5.75
N PHE A 128 -6.10 5.48 -6.65
CA PHE A 128 -5.47 5.80 -7.94
C PHE A 128 -4.31 6.80 -7.87
N LYS A 129 -4.36 7.78 -6.95
CA LYS A 129 -3.38 8.88 -6.92
C LYS A 129 -2.33 8.73 -5.82
N LEU A 130 -2.65 8.05 -4.73
CA LEU A 130 -1.73 7.87 -3.61
C LEU A 130 -1.08 6.49 -3.63
N LEU A 131 -1.88 5.42 -3.66
CA LEU A 131 -1.40 4.04 -3.50
C LEU A 131 -0.90 3.43 -4.80
N TYR A 132 -1.67 3.56 -5.88
CA TYR A 132 -1.31 3.01 -7.17
C TYR A 132 -0.11 3.79 -7.73
N PRO A 133 0.97 3.11 -8.13
CA PRO A 133 2.14 3.79 -8.64
C PRO A 133 1.86 4.39 -10.01
N ASP A 134 2.28 5.64 -10.21
CA ASP A 134 2.36 6.21 -11.55
C ASP A 134 3.50 5.57 -12.36
N ALA A 135 3.64 6.02 -13.62
CA ALA A 135 4.67 5.51 -14.52
C ALA A 135 6.09 5.70 -13.97
N ALA A 136 6.37 6.78 -13.24
CA ALA A 136 7.69 7.05 -12.68
C ALA A 136 8.00 6.10 -11.51
N LYS A 137 7.06 5.92 -10.57
CA LYS A 137 7.17 4.96 -9.46
C LYS A 137 7.35 3.53 -9.98
N LEU A 138 6.56 3.12 -10.98
CA LEU A 138 6.70 1.80 -11.62
C LEU A 138 8.06 1.63 -12.29
N GLN A 139 8.59 2.68 -12.93
CA GLN A 139 9.90 2.62 -13.55
C GLN A 139 11.00 2.42 -12.51
N THR A 140 10.90 3.04 -11.33
CA THR A 140 11.85 2.82 -10.22
C THR A 140 11.86 1.37 -9.75
N VAL A 141 10.71 0.72 -9.64
CA VAL A 141 10.62 -0.71 -9.29
C VAL A 141 11.32 -1.56 -10.37
N ARG A 142 11.01 -1.33 -11.64
CA ARG A 142 11.63 -2.06 -12.76
C ARG A 142 13.14 -1.83 -12.83
N ASN A 143 13.60 -0.61 -12.53
CA ASN A 143 15.02 -0.31 -12.48
C ASN A 143 15.72 -1.15 -11.40
N LYS A 144 15.13 -1.26 -10.21
CA LYS A 144 15.66 -2.10 -9.13
C LYS A 144 15.76 -3.57 -9.56
N GLU A 145 14.70 -4.13 -10.12
CA GLU A 145 14.72 -5.52 -10.64
C GLU A 145 15.77 -5.74 -11.73
N ASN A 146 15.96 -4.75 -12.61
CA ASN A 146 16.97 -4.83 -13.66
C ASN A 146 18.39 -4.76 -13.10
N ILE A 147 18.63 -3.90 -12.11
CA ILE A 147 19.92 -3.80 -11.42
C ILE A 147 20.24 -5.11 -10.71
N GLU A 148 19.29 -5.70 -9.99
CA GLU A 148 19.45 -7.00 -9.33
C GLU A 148 19.80 -8.11 -10.34
N LYS A 149 19.14 -8.13 -11.50
CA LYS A 149 19.47 -9.07 -12.58
C LYS A 149 20.87 -8.86 -13.13
N LEU A 150 21.29 -7.61 -13.35
CA LEU A 150 22.64 -7.30 -13.81
C LEU A 150 23.68 -7.85 -12.83
N TYR A 151 23.54 -7.58 -11.53
CA TYR A 151 24.43 -8.14 -10.50
C TYR A 151 24.43 -9.67 -10.50
N SER A 152 23.27 -10.30 -10.62
CA SER A 152 23.18 -11.77 -10.67
C SER A 152 23.91 -12.38 -11.87
N ASN A 153 24.08 -11.61 -12.95
CA ASN A 153 24.82 -11.99 -14.15
C ASN A 153 26.31 -11.58 -14.10
N GLY A 154 26.82 -11.18 -12.93
CA GLY A 154 28.23 -10.83 -12.72
C GLY A 154 28.59 -9.40 -13.07
N ASP A 155 27.60 -8.50 -13.22
CA ASP A 155 27.85 -7.07 -13.36
C ASP A 155 28.43 -6.47 -12.06
N SER A 156 29.07 -5.30 -12.16
CA SER A 156 29.75 -4.61 -11.06
C SER A 156 29.32 -3.16 -10.92
N GLU A 157 29.72 -2.52 -9.82
CA GLU A 157 29.45 -1.09 -9.51
C GLU A 157 30.18 -0.09 -10.43
N ALA A 158 30.85 -0.56 -11.49
CA ALA A 158 31.54 0.30 -12.42
C ALA A 158 30.58 1.23 -13.17
N ALA A 159 31.01 2.47 -13.44
CA ALA A 159 30.22 3.43 -14.21
C ALA A 159 29.79 2.85 -15.58
N ARG A 160 28.54 3.12 -15.97
CA ARG A 160 27.96 2.68 -17.23
C ARG A 160 27.43 3.87 -18.02
N ARG A 161 27.57 3.80 -19.35
CA ARG A 161 26.93 4.77 -20.25
C ARG A 161 25.44 4.45 -20.36
N LEU A 162 24.60 5.42 -20.02
CA LEU A 162 23.16 5.32 -20.22
C LEU A 162 22.80 5.89 -21.60
N ASN A 163 22.20 5.08 -22.45
CA ASN A 163 21.67 5.53 -23.75
C ASN A 163 20.16 5.68 -23.63
N LEU A 164 19.66 6.90 -23.85
CA LEU A 164 18.24 7.22 -23.82
C LEU A 164 17.76 7.50 -25.23
N HIS A 165 16.71 6.80 -25.67
CA HIS A 165 16.05 7.07 -26.94
C HIS A 165 14.67 7.68 -26.66
N MET A 166 14.43 8.86 -27.21
CA MET A 166 13.17 9.59 -27.06
C MET A 166 12.60 9.89 -28.44
N TYR A 167 11.29 9.67 -28.59
CA TYR A 167 10.54 10.03 -29.79
C TYR A 167 9.33 10.87 -29.37
N PHE A 168 9.12 11.98 -30.06
CA PHE A 168 8.00 12.88 -29.83
C PHE A 168 7.11 12.83 -31.08
N ARG A 169 5.82 12.51 -30.89
CA ARG A 169 4.83 12.67 -31.97
C ARG A 169 4.54 14.16 -32.14
N SER A 170 4.61 14.62 -33.38
CA SER A 170 4.09 15.92 -33.84
C SER A 170 2.56 15.94 -33.78
#